data_AF-A0A847W7W1-F1
#
_entry.id   AF-A0A847W7W1-F1
#
_cell.length_a   1.000
_cell.length_b   1.000
_cell.length_c   1.000
_cell.angle_alpha   90.00
_cell.angle_beta   90.00
_cell.angle_gamma   90.00
#
_symmetry.space_group_name_H-M   'P 1'
#
loop_
_entity.id
_entity.type
_entity.pdbx_description
1 polymer ?
#
loop_
_entity_poly.entity_id
_entity_poly.type
_entity_poly.pdbx_seq_one_letter_code
_entity_poly.pdbx_strand_id
1 'polypeptide(L)'
;MQEKSKKFVPYIFPLLAFAFVVFMFIRWYSNRVAEQGNGLLSSDLEIINLTQEEEESIILGTTDFSTVEMMAVGEASGEIRYQLLEEKLNFTVTANLPDSNEAFVVWLKEVEGDAKKKVFTLTYSKAGFIGSASVPAEVLPVEVVVSKESDLLLEDALLRGIIED
;
A
#
# COMPACT_ATOMS: atom_id res chain seq x y z
N MET A 1 49.40 7.48 -35.97
CA MET A 1 48.52 7.42 -34.77
C MET A 1 47.18 6.79 -35.15
N GLN A 2 47.09 5.46 -35.30
CA GLN A 2 45.81 4.78 -35.60
C GLN A 2 45.62 3.42 -34.88
N GLU A 3 46.57 2.98 -34.05
CA GLU A 3 46.47 1.65 -33.41
C GLU A 3 45.76 1.65 -32.05
N LYS A 4 45.61 2.79 -31.37
CA LYS A 4 44.99 2.82 -30.02
C LYS A 4 43.46 2.71 -30.03
N SER A 5 42.78 3.13 -31.09
CA SER A 5 41.31 3.11 -31.18
C SER A 5 40.71 1.73 -31.48
N LYS A 6 41.45 0.84 -32.17
CA LYS A 6 40.98 -0.53 -32.50
C LYS A 6 40.93 -1.47 -31.29
N LYS A 7 41.64 -1.17 -30.19
CA LYS A 7 41.63 -1.99 -28.97
C LYS A 7 40.38 -1.80 -28.10
N PHE A 8 39.66 -0.69 -28.25
CA PHE A 8 38.47 -0.39 -27.43
C PHE A 8 37.16 -0.83 -28.08
N VAL A 9 37.13 -1.01 -29.42
CA VAL A 9 35.97 -1.46 -30.19
C VAL A 9 35.27 -2.70 -29.61
N PRO A 10 35.96 -3.79 -29.21
CA PRO A 10 35.28 -4.96 -28.66
C PRO A 10 34.67 -4.74 -27.27
N TYR A 11 35.03 -3.67 -26.56
CA TYR A 11 34.48 -3.32 -25.25
C TYR A 11 33.33 -2.31 -25.32
N ILE A 12 33.20 -1.58 -26.43
CA ILE A 12 32.10 -0.63 -26.67
C ILE A 12 30.75 -1.36 -26.75
N PHE A 13 30.71 -2.51 -27.43
CA PHE A 13 29.47 -3.27 -27.58
C PHE A 13 28.93 -3.83 -26.24
N PRO A 14 29.73 -4.50 -25.39
CA PRO A 14 29.32 -4.87 -24.03
C PRO A 14 28.87 -3.68 -23.18
N LEU A 15 29.58 -2.54 -23.26
CA LEU A 15 29.24 -1.34 -22.50
C LEU A 15 27.90 -0.75 -22.93
N LEU A 16 27.62 -0.70 -24.24
CA LEU A 16 26.34 -0.25 -24.79
C LEU A 16 25.20 -1.19 -24.41
N ALA A 17 25.43 -2.50 -24.45
CA ALA A 17 24.45 -3.49 -24.01
C ALA A 17 24.11 -3.30 -22.52
N PHE A 18 25.11 -3.10 -21.66
CA PHE A 18 24.90 -2.80 -20.25
C PHE A 18 24.11 -1.50 -20.04
N ALA A 19 24.51 -0.42 -20.73
CA ALA A 19 23.79 0.86 -20.67
C ALA A 19 22.32 0.72 -21.12
N PHE A 20 22.06 -0.10 -22.13
CA PHE A 20 20.72 -0.38 -22.60
C PHE A 20 19.88 -1.15 -21.58
N VAL A 21 20.46 -2.16 -20.91
CA VAL A 21 19.79 -2.90 -19.83
C VAL A 21 19.46 -1.96 -18.66
N VAL A 22 20.42 -1.13 -18.21
CA VAL A 22 20.18 -0.14 -17.16
C VAL A 22 19.08 0.84 -17.56
N PHE A 23 19.09 1.34 -18.79
CA PHE A 23 18.04 2.21 -19.31
C PHE A 23 16.66 1.52 -19.32
N MET A 24 16.59 0.25 -19.72
CA MET A 24 15.34 -0.52 -19.66
C MET A 24 14.86 -0.70 -18.22
N PHE A 25 15.75 -0.99 -17.26
CA PHE A 25 15.38 -1.11 -15.85
C PHE A 25 14.84 0.21 -15.30
N ILE A 26 15.53 1.33 -15.57
CA ILE A 26 15.06 2.66 -15.15
C ILE A 26 13.70 2.98 -15.78
N ARG A 27 13.53 2.72 -17.07
CA ARG A 27 12.28 2.99 -17.78
C ARG A 27 11.13 2.11 -17.29
N TRP A 28 11.38 0.83 -17.04
CA TRP A 28 10.39 -0.10 -16.48
C TRP A 28 9.98 0.33 -15.07
N TYR A 29 10.94 0.67 -14.22
CA TYR A 29 10.68 1.16 -12.86
C TYR A 29 9.91 2.48 -12.86
N SER A 30 10.33 3.44 -13.70
CA SER A 30 9.67 4.75 -13.81
C SER A 30 8.22 4.63 -14.31
N ASN A 31 7.92 3.72 -15.24
CA ASN A 31 6.54 3.51 -15.68
C ASN A 31 5.67 2.96 -14.55
N ARG A 32 6.17 1.97 -13.78
CA ARG A 32 5.44 1.41 -12.63
C ARG A 32 5.22 2.41 -11.48
N VAL A 33 6.07 3.43 -11.37
CA VAL A 33 5.90 4.50 -10.38
C VAL A 33 5.00 5.62 -10.91
N ALA A 34 5.09 5.94 -12.22
CA ALA A 34 4.26 6.98 -12.83
C ALA A 34 2.78 6.59 -12.93
N GLU A 35 2.47 5.30 -13.14
CA GLU A 35 1.08 4.81 -13.14
C GLU A 35 0.42 4.87 -11.75
N GLN A 36 1.19 5.03 -10.67
CA GLN A 36 0.65 5.20 -9.30
C GLN A 36 0.02 6.59 -9.08
N GLY A 37 0.26 7.56 -9.97
CA GLY A 37 -0.17 8.96 -9.79
C GLY A 37 -1.51 9.34 -10.44
N ASN A 38 -2.13 8.48 -11.25
CA ASN A 38 -3.30 8.84 -12.08
C ASN A 38 -4.65 8.31 -11.55
N GLY A 39 -4.69 7.78 -10.33
CA GLY A 39 -5.91 7.27 -9.68
C GLY A 39 -6.50 8.21 -8.64
N LEU A 40 -7.69 7.89 -8.11
CA LEU A 40 -8.32 8.64 -7.01
C LEU A 40 -7.46 8.65 -5.73
N LEU A 41 -6.55 7.69 -5.63
CA LEU A 41 -5.53 7.56 -4.58
C LEU A 41 -4.26 8.40 -4.84
N SER A 42 -4.33 9.44 -5.67
CA SER A 42 -3.23 10.33 -5.98
C SER A 42 -2.69 11.11 -4.76
N SER A 43 -1.57 11.80 -4.95
CA SER A 43 -0.79 12.47 -3.89
C SER A 43 -1.62 13.43 -3.02
N ASP A 44 -2.70 14.00 -3.56
CA ASP A 44 -3.55 15.00 -2.91
C ASP A 44 -4.64 14.44 -1.99
N LEU A 45 -4.82 13.10 -1.90
CA LEU A 45 -5.82 12.53 -0.98
C LEU A 45 -5.46 12.84 0.48
N GLU A 46 -6.29 13.63 1.16
CA GLU A 46 -6.14 13.99 2.57
C GLU A 46 -6.43 12.78 3.45
N ILE A 47 -5.40 12.28 4.14
CA ILE A 47 -5.52 11.21 5.13
C ILE A 47 -5.57 11.87 6.49
N ILE A 48 -6.67 11.69 7.20
CA ILE A 48 -6.86 12.21 8.55
C ILE A 48 -6.82 11.03 9.52
N ASN A 49 -5.94 11.09 10.51
CA ASN A 49 -5.97 10.13 11.62
C ASN A 49 -7.20 10.43 12.48
N LEU A 50 -7.94 9.38 12.84
CA LEU A 50 -9.08 9.53 13.74
C LEU A 50 -8.62 9.98 15.13
N THR A 51 -9.49 10.70 15.83
CA THR A 51 -9.28 10.99 17.25
C THR A 51 -9.43 9.71 18.08
N GLN A 52 -8.84 9.70 19.28
CA GLN A 52 -8.89 8.52 20.16
C GLN A 52 -10.34 8.13 20.53
N GLU A 53 -11.24 9.10 20.66
CA GLU A 53 -12.66 8.87 20.96
C GLU A 53 -13.39 8.20 19.78
N GLU A 54 -13.07 8.61 18.54
CA GLU A 54 -13.62 8.00 17.32
C GLU A 54 -13.08 6.57 17.13
N GLU A 55 -11.79 6.36 17.33
CA GLU A 55 -11.16 5.05 17.27
C GLU A 55 -11.80 4.08 18.29
N GLU A 56 -11.98 4.52 19.54
CA GLU A 56 -12.66 3.72 20.57
C GLU A 56 -14.11 3.42 20.22
N SER A 57 -14.84 4.36 19.63
CA SER A 57 -16.24 4.12 19.21
C SER A 57 -16.37 3.03 18.14
N ILE A 58 -15.41 2.98 17.20
CA ILE A 58 -15.33 1.95 16.15
C ILE A 58 -14.96 0.59 16.75
N ILE A 59 -14.02 0.57 17.70
CA ILE A 59 -13.59 -0.66 18.38
C ILE A 59 -14.71 -1.22 19.27
N LEU A 60 -15.45 -0.35 19.97
CA LEU A 60 -16.51 -0.73 20.91
C LEU A 60 -17.84 -1.03 20.22
N GLY A 61 -17.99 -0.70 18.93
CA GLY A 61 -19.19 -1.02 18.15
C GLY A 61 -20.43 -0.25 18.59
N THR A 62 -20.26 0.98 19.11
CA THR A 62 -21.36 1.79 19.65
C THR A 62 -22.20 2.49 18.58
N THR A 63 -21.86 2.34 17.30
CA THR A 63 -22.57 2.85 16.12
C THR A 63 -22.65 1.78 15.02
N ASP A 64 -23.42 2.03 13.96
CA ASP A 64 -23.59 1.10 12.84
C ASP A 64 -22.29 0.99 12.03
N PHE A 65 -21.50 -0.05 12.31
CA PHE A 65 -20.27 -0.39 11.60
C PHE A 65 -20.45 -1.63 10.74
N SER A 66 -19.86 -1.60 9.55
CA SER A 66 -19.69 -2.79 8.72
C SER A 66 -18.33 -3.41 8.99
N THR A 67 -18.28 -4.75 9.00
CA THR A 67 -17.04 -5.50 9.22
C THR A 67 -16.74 -6.37 8.01
N VAL A 68 -15.52 -6.27 7.50
CA VAL A 68 -14.98 -7.10 6.43
C VAL A 68 -13.84 -7.93 7.00
N GLU A 69 -13.97 -9.25 6.93
CA GLU A 69 -12.88 -10.16 7.24
C GLU A 69 -11.84 -10.12 6.12
N MET A 70 -10.57 -9.96 6.47
CA MET A 70 -9.50 -9.88 5.50
C MET A 70 -9.06 -11.29 5.07
N MET A 71 -8.82 -11.46 3.78
CA MET A 71 -8.11 -12.63 3.25
C MET A 71 -6.66 -12.59 3.70
N ALA A 72 -6.22 -13.66 4.36
CA ALA A 72 -4.90 -13.76 4.92
C ALA A 72 -3.97 -14.71 4.18
N VAL A 73 -2.68 -14.40 4.21
CA VAL A 73 -1.60 -15.27 3.76
C VAL A 73 -0.84 -15.81 4.99
N GLY A 74 -0.80 -17.13 5.14
CA GLY A 74 -0.10 -17.79 6.25
C GLY A 74 -0.89 -17.76 7.56
N GLU A 75 -0.23 -17.41 8.66
CA GLU A 75 -0.82 -17.36 10.01
C GLU A 75 -1.38 -15.98 10.39
N ALA A 76 -1.40 -15.04 9.44
CA ALA A 76 -2.00 -13.73 9.67
C ALA A 76 -3.53 -13.82 9.77
N SER A 77 -4.15 -12.90 10.49
CA SER A 77 -5.61 -12.72 10.50
C SER A 77 -5.93 -11.25 10.72
N GLY A 78 -6.99 -10.72 10.12
CA GLY A 78 -7.40 -9.36 10.40
C GLY A 78 -8.81 -9.06 9.94
N GLU A 79 -9.34 -7.97 10.48
CA GLU A 79 -10.65 -7.44 10.15
C GLU A 79 -10.55 -5.94 9.89
N ILE A 80 -11.38 -5.47 8.96
CA ILE A 80 -11.58 -4.07 8.68
C ILE A 80 -12.96 -3.72 9.20
N ARG A 81 -13.03 -2.79 10.15
CA ARG A 81 -14.30 -2.18 10.58
C ARG A 81 -14.40 -0.82 9.94
N TYR A 82 -15.50 -0.53 9.27
CA TYR A 82 -15.66 0.74 8.58
C TYR A 82 -17.07 1.30 8.73
N GLN A 83 -17.17 2.61 8.51
CA GLN A 83 -18.39 3.37 8.50
C GLN A 83 -18.31 4.43 7.39
N LEU A 84 -19.41 4.54 6.65
CA LEU A 84 -19.62 5.64 5.73
C LEU A 84 -20.41 6.74 6.45
N LEU A 85 -19.79 7.90 6.67
CA LEU A 85 -20.42 9.07 7.26
C LEU A 85 -20.32 10.24 6.28
N GLU A 86 -21.48 10.70 5.80
CA GLU A 86 -21.60 11.77 4.81
C GLU A 86 -20.82 11.45 3.52
N GLU A 87 -19.62 12.00 3.39
CA GLU A 87 -18.73 11.85 2.23
C GLU A 87 -17.37 11.24 2.64
N LYS A 88 -17.29 10.62 3.82
CA LYS A 88 -16.06 10.06 4.38
C LYS A 88 -16.22 8.58 4.74
N LEU A 89 -15.21 7.81 4.38
CA LEU A 89 -14.99 6.45 4.82
C LEU A 89 -14.06 6.49 6.04
N ASN A 90 -14.62 6.21 7.21
CA ASN A 90 -13.85 5.98 8.43
C ASN A 90 -13.63 4.49 8.56
N PHE A 91 -12.38 4.05 8.72
CA PHE A 91 -12.08 2.64 8.89
C PHE A 91 -10.95 2.40 9.87
N THR A 92 -11.04 1.25 10.54
CA THR A 92 -10.08 0.72 11.49
C THR A 92 -9.68 -0.67 11.04
N VAL A 93 -8.37 -0.90 10.94
CA VAL A 93 -7.79 -2.22 10.65
C VAL A 93 -7.28 -2.80 11.95
N THR A 94 -7.76 -3.99 12.31
CA THR A 94 -7.25 -4.78 13.43
C THR A 94 -6.66 -6.07 12.87
N ALA A 95 -5.41 -6.36 13.17
CA ALA A 95 -4.68 -7.49 12.61
C ALA A 95 -3.81 -8.20 13.66
N ASN A 96 -3.83 -9.52 13.61
CA ASN A 96 -2.80 -10.35 14.23
C ASN A 96 -1.80 -10.74 13.15
N LEU A 97 -0.56 -10.28 13.32
CA LEU A 97 0.52 -10.41 12.36
C LEU A 97 1.69 -11.11 13.04
N PRO A 98 2.51 -11.87 12.30
CA PRO A 98 3.69 -12.53 12.86
C PRO A 98 4.72 -11.49 13.35
N ASP A 99 5.54 -11.90 14.33
CA ASP A 99 6.62 -11.06 14.83
C ASP A 99 7.59 -10.65 13.72
N SER A 100 7.88 -9.36 13.64
CA SER A 100 8.72 -8.75 12.62
C SER A 100 9.51 -7.60 13.23
N ASN A 101 10.76 -7.44 12.77
CA ASN A 101 11.58 -6.26 13.12
C ASN A 101 11.18 -5.02 12.31
N GLU A 102 10.32 -5.18 11.32
CA GLU A 102 9.81 -4.13 10.46
C GLU A 102 8.38 -3.76 10.83
N ALA A 103 8.05 -2.47 10.70
CA ALA A 103 6.70 -1.97 10.91
C ALA A 103 5.75 -2.49 9.83
N PHE A 104 4.50 -2.72 10.23
CA PHE A 104 3.42 -3.04 9.31
C PHE A 104 2.65 -1.78 8.93
N VAL A 105 2.26 -1.71 7.67
CA VAL A 105 1.63 -0.53 7.08
C VAL A 105 0.36 -0.94 6.35
N VAL A 106 -0.62 -0.05 6.37
CA VAL A 106 -1.86 -0.19 5.61
C VAL A 106 -1.78 0.66 4.36
N TRP A 107 -2.14 0.04 3.24
CA TRP A 107 -2.25 0.67 1.94
C TRP A 107 -3.71 0.60 1.47
N LEU A 108 -4.17 1.67 0.83
CA LEU A 108 -5.31 1.59 -0.08
C LEU A 108 -4.77 1.30 -1.47
N LYS A 109 -5.48 0.45 -2.21
CA LYS A 109 -5.22 0.12 -3.60
C LYS A 109 -6.54 0.11 -4.36
N GLU A 110 -6.54 0.61 -5.60
CA GLU A 110 -7.70 0.50 -6.47
C GLU A 110 -7.96 -0.97 -6.85
N VAL A 111 -9.24 -1.38 -6.89
CA VAL A 111 -9.61 -2.77 -7.21
C VAL A 111 -9.24 -3.14 -8.65
N GLU A 112 -9.49 -2.23 -9.60
CA GLU A 112 -9.22 -2.43 -11.04
C GLU A 112 -7.96 -1.68 -11.52
N GLY A 113 -7.18 -1.11 -10.61
CA GLY A 113 -6.03 -0.26 -10.91
C GLY A 113 -4.75 -0.64 -10.18
N ASP A 114 -3.64 -0.01 -10.59
CA ASP A 114 -2.33 -0.16 -9.94
C ASP A 114 -2.02 0.97 -8.94
N ALA A 115 -2.92 1.95 -8.85
CA ALA A 115 -2.80 3.06 -7.91
C ALA A 115 -2.91 2.54 -6.48
N LYS A 116 -1.96 2.96 -5.63
CA LYS A 116 -1.92 2.62 -4.22
C LYS A 116 -1.37 3.76 -3.40
N LYS A 117 -1.84 3.90 -2.18
CA LYS A 117 -1.42 4.94 -1.24
C LYS A 117 -1.26 4.37 0.16
N LYS A 118 -0.11 4.65 0.79
CA LYS A 118 0.11 4.35 2.21
C LYS A 118 -0.80 5.26 3.03
N VAL A 119 -1.56 4.68 3.96
CA VAL A 119 -2.51 5.41 4.80
C VAL A 119 -1.93 5.67 6.17
N PHE A 120 -1.58 4.59 6.88
CA PHE A 120 -1.03 4.65 8.23
C PHE A 120 -0.15 3.45 8.52
N THR A 121 0.66 3.58 9.56
CA THR A 121 1.45 2.47 10.14
C THR A 121 0.66 1.86 11.29
N LEU A 122 0.57 0.54 11.33
CA LEU A 122 -0.10 -0.18 12.41
C LEU A 122 0.72 -0.09 13.70
N THR A 123 0.04 0.11 14.82
CA THR A 123 0.63 0.15 16.15
C THR A 123 0.24 -1.09 16.93
N TYR A 124 1.19 -1.70 17.64
CA TYR A 124 0.92 -2.89 18.44
C TYR A 124 0.14 -2.54 19.73
N SER A 125 -0.94 -3.27 19.99
CA SER A 125 -1.81 -3.11 21.16
C SER A 125 -2.13 -4.47 21.81
N LYS A 126 -2.92 -4.47 22.90
CA LYS A 126 -3.37 -5.71 23.55
C LYS A 126 -4.29 -6.57 22.68
N ALA A 127 -4.92 -5.97 21.67
CA ALA A 127 -5.84 -6.64 20.73
C ALA A 127 -5.16 -7.04 19.40
N GLY A 128 -3.83 -6.91 19.32
CA GLY A 128 -3.06 -7.05 18.08
C GLY A 128 -2.63 -5.69 17.51
N PHE A 129 -2.20 -5.70 16.26
CA PHE A 129 -1.85 -4.51 15.50
C PHE A 129 -3.11 -3.75 15.08
N ILE A 130 -3.16 -2.46 15.39
CA ILE A 130 -4.31 -1.62 15.12
C ILE A 130 -3.89 -0.29 14.49
N GLY A 131 -4.76 0.26 13.65
CA GLY A 131 -4.68 1.63 13.18
C GLY A 131 -5.97 2.02 12.49
N SER A 132 -6.18 3.32 12.35
CA SER A 132 -7.41 3.88 11.80
C SER A 132 -7.14 5.10 10.93
N ALA A 133 -8.04 5.36 9.99
CA ALA A 133 -8.01 6.56 9.17
C ALA A 133 -9.39 6.94 8.65
N SER A 134 -9.50 8.21 8.26
CA SER A 134 -10.59 8.76 7.47
C SER A 134 -10.08 9.13 6.08
N VAL A 135 -10.79 8.69 5.05
CA VAL A 135 -10.54 9.03 3.65
C VAL A 135 -11.85 9.43 2.94
N PRO A 136 -11.81 10.19 1.85
CA PRO A 136 -13.01 10.48 1.05
C PRO A 136 -13.72 9.21 0.60
N ALA A 137 -15.05 9.16 0.69
CA ALA A 137 -15.86 8.02 0.25
C ALA A 137 -15.77 7.75 -1.26
N GLU A 138 -15.39 8.77 -2.04
CA GLU A 138 -15.20 8.68 -3.50
C GLU A 138 -14.15 7.64 -3.91
N VAL A 139 -13.28 7.19 -3.01
CA VAL A 139 -12.29 6.14 -3.30
C VAL A 139 -12.89 4.74 -3.46
N LEU A 140 -14.16 4.54 -3.08
CA LEU A 140 -14.82 3.25 -3.18
C LEU A 140 -15.13 2.88 -4.64
N PRO A 141 -15.07 1.58 -5.01
CA PRO A 141 -14.62 0.46 -4.18
C PRO A 141 -13.09 0.43 -4.02
N VAL A 142 -12.60 0.03 -2.85
CA VAL A 142 -11.16 0.06 -2.52
C VAL A 142 -10.66 -1.21 -1.86
N GLU A 143 -9.47 -1.66 -2.24
CA GLU A 143 -8.74 -2.75 -1.61
C GLU A 143 -7.84 -2.20 -0.48
N VAL A 144 -8.07 -2.66 0.74
CA VAL A 144 -7.21 -2.41 1.91
C VAL A 144 -6.19 -3.54 2.01
N VAL A 145 -4.91 -3.20 1.99
CA VAL A 145 -3.80 -4.16 1.99
C VAL A 145 -2.88 -3.90 3.18
N VAL A 146 -2.52 -4.95 3.92
CA VAL A 146 -1.51 -4.89 4.98
C VAL A 146 -0.24 -5.57 4.49
N SER A 147 0.87 -4.85 4.55
CA SER A 147 2.21 -5.38 4.23
C SER A 147 3.26 -4.83 5.19
N LYS A 148 4.49 -5.33 5.06
CA LYS A 148 5.65 -4.70 5.71
C LYS A 148 5.97 -3.38 5.01
N GLU A 149 6.53 -2.43 5.75
CA GLU A 149 6.88 -1.11 5.20
C GLU A 149 7.88 -1.18 4.02
N SER A 150 8.74 -2.20 3.98
CA SER A 150 9.67 -2.42 2.88
C SER A 150 9.02 -2.94 1.59
N ASP A 151 7.82 -3.54 1.69
CA ASP A 151 7.09 -4.09 0.55
C ASP A 151 6.25 -3.02 -0.14
N LEU A 152 6.95 -2.15 -0.87
CA LEU A 152 6.36 -1.05 -1.62
C LEU A 152 5.56 -1.50 -2.85
N LEU A 153 5.74 -2.76 -3.30
CA LEU A 153 5.06 -3.31 -4.46
C LEU A 153 3.84 -4.17 -4.09
N LEU A 154 3.66 -4.47 -2.79
CA LEU A 154 2.60 -5.31 -2.25
C LEU A 154 2.66 -6.75 -2.80
N GLU A 155 3.86 -7.24 -3.12
CA GLU A 155 4.08 -8.60 -3.63
C GLU A 155 3.97 -9.64 -2.50
N ASP A 156 4.38 -9.26 -1.28
CA ASP A 156 4.37 -10.08 -0.06
C ASP A 156 3.30 -9.60 0.93
N ALA A 157 2.18 -9.10 0.41
CA ALA A 157 1.05 -8.65 1.21
C ALA A 157 0.50 -9.77 2.11
N LEU A 158 0.28 -9.45 3.38
CA LEU A 158 -0.14 -10.40 4.40
C LEU A 158 -1.67 -10.49 4.53
N LEU A 159 -2.35 -9.36 4.38
CA LEU A 159 -3.81 -9.26 4.46
C LEU A 159 -4.36 -8.41 3.32
N ARG A 160 -5.50 -8.82 2.77
CA ARG A 160 -6.25 -8.08 1.75
C ARG A 160 -7.73 -8.12 2.09
N GLY A 161 -8.41 -6.97 2.06
CA GLY A 161 -9.86 -6.89 2.20
C GLY A 161 -10.40 -5.81 1.28
N ILE A 162 -11.60 -6.01 0.74
CA ILE A 162 -12.24 -5.06 -0.17
C ILE A 162 -13.39 -4.41 0.58
N ILE A 163 -13.43 -3.07 0.56
CA ILE A 163 -14.58 -2.30 1.00
C ILE A 163 -15.37 -1.92 -0.26
N GLU A 164 -16.60 -2.41 -0.32
CA GLU A 164 -17.57 -2.11 -1.37
C GLU A 164 -18.41 -0.88 -0.97
N ASP A 165 -19.10 -0.27 -1.95
CA ASP A 165 -20.09 0.80 -1.77
C ASP A 165 -21.41 0.30 -1.13
#